data_AF-A0A382QME5-F1
#
_entry.id   AF-A0A382QME5-F1
#
_cell.length_a   1.000
_cell.length_b   1.000
_cell.length_c   1.000
_cell.angle_alpha   90.00
_cell.angle_beta   90.00
_cell.angle_gamma   90.00
#
_symmetry.space_group_name_H-M   'P 1'
#
loop_
_entity.id
_entity.type
_entity.pdbx_description
1 polymer ?
#
loop_
_entity_poly.entity_id
_entity_poly.type
_entity_poly.pdbx_seq_one_letter_code
_entity_poly.pdbx_strand_id
1 'polypeptide(L)'
;MGKKVEGMTVFNANKVDTKKQSMFFGQPLGVQRYDQYKYPTFDKLTQQQLGYFWRPEEVSLQKDRADYANLRPEQKHIFTS
;
A
#
# COMPACT_ATOMS: atom_id res chain seq x y z
N MET A 1 -3.79 6.38 -36.06
CA MET A 1 -2.53 5.75 -35.62
C MET A 1 -2.10 6.46 -34.34
N GLY A 2 -2.33 5.87 -33.16
CA GLY A 2 -2.05 6.53 -31.88
C GLY A 2 -0.55 6.68 -31.66
N LYS A 3 -0.10 7.88 -31.23
CA LYS A 3 1.30 8.13 -30.89
C LYS A 3 1.80 7.08 -29.91
N LYS A 4 2.94 6.45 -30.24
CA LYS A 4 3.67 5.56 -29.34
C LYS A 4 4.15 6.42 -28.17
N VAL A 5 3.84 6.01 -26.94
CA VAL A 5 4.23 6.77 -25.73
C VAL A 5 5.76 6.64 -25.57
N GLU A 6 6.48 7.76 -25.62
CA GLU A 6 7.96 7.81 -25.55
C GLU A 6 8.51 7.97 -24.12
N GLY A 7 7.67 7.92 -23.08
CA GLY A 7 8.07 8.08 -21.68
C GLY A 7 7.02 7.61 -20.67
N MET A 8 7.21 7.96 -19.39
CA MET A 8 6.17 7.72 -18.37
C MET A 8 4.94 8.58 -18.70
N THR A 9 3.78 7.95 -18.84
CA THR A 9 2.49 8.65 -18.98
C THR A 9 1.59 8.32 -17.81
N VAL A 10 0.77 9.28 -17.40
CA VAL A 10 -0.30 9.08 -16.42
C VAL A 10 -1.45 8.25 -16.99
N PHE A 11 -1.59 8.20 -18.32
CA PHE A 11 -2.64 7.44 -18.99
C PHE A 11 -2.19 6.91 -20.35
N ASN A 12 -2.26 5.59 -20.52
CA ASN A 12 -2.02 4.91 -21.79
C ASN A 12 -3.33 4.66 -22.54
N ALA A 13 -3.53 5.36 -23.66
CA ALA A 13 -4.72 5.22 -24.50
C ALA A 13 -4.70 3.96 -25.40
N ASN A 14 -3.59 3.23 -25.46
CA ASN A 14 -3.49 2.01 -26.27
C ASN A 14 -4.20 0.84 -25.60
N LYS A 15 -4.80 -0.04 -26.40
CA LYS A 15 -5.38 -1.30 -25.90
C LYS A 15 -4.26 -2.29 -25.59
N VAL A 16 -4.06 -2.60 -24.31
CA VAL A 16 -3.02 -3.50 -23.82
C VAL A 16 -3.66 -4.67 -23.06
N ASP A 17 -3.18 -5.89 -23.28
CA ASP A 17 -3.52 -7.05 -22.46
C ASP A 17 -2.71 -7.02 -21.16
N THR A 18 -3.33 -6.53 -20.09
CA THR A 18 -2.70 -6.34 -18.78
C THR A 18 -2.28 -7.65 -18.12
N LYS A 19 -2.88 -8.79 -18.49
CA LYS A 19 -2.50 -10.11 -17.95
C LYS A 19 -1.19 -10.64 -18.54
N LYS A 20 -0.74 -10.08 -19.67
CA LYS A 20 0.53 -10.48 -20.34
C LYS A 20 1.69 -9.54 -20.04
N GLN A 21 1.44 -8.33 -19.53
CA GLN A 21 2.49 -7.38 -19.17
C GLN A 21 3.38 -7.90 -18.03
N SER A 22 4.67 -7.59 -18.04
CA SER A 22 5.54 -7.79 -16.86
C SER A 22 5.04 -6.94 -15.68
N MET A 23 5.38 -7.35 -14.46
CA MET A 23 4.97 -6.61 -13.25
C MET A 23 5.57 -5.19 -13.22
N PHE A 24 6.81 -5.07 -13.68
CA PHE A 24 7.55 -3.82 -13.78
C PHE A 24 8.04 -3.62 -15.21
N PHE A 25 8.30 -2.36 -15.59
CA PHE A 25 8.88 -1.98 -16.88
C PHE A 25 8.06 -2.41 -18.12
N GLY A 26 6.76 -2.67 -17.93
CA GLY A 26 5.80 -2.89 -19.02
C GLY A 26 5.28 -1.58 -19.60
N GLN A 27 4.22 -1.67 -20.41
CA GLN A 27 3.50 -0.48 -20.87
C GLN A 27 2.87 0.28 -19.69
N PRO A 28 2.81 1.62 -19.73
CA PRO A 28 2.16 2.43 -18.69
C PRO A 28 0.67 2.06 -18.51
N LEU A 29 0.14 2.34 -17.32
CA LEU A 29 -1.24 2.01 -16.96
C LEU A 29 -2.25 2.81 -17.79
N GLY A 30 -3.33 2.15 -18.18
CA GLY A 30 -4.52 2.78 -18.76
C GLY A 30 -5.63 2.83 -17.72
N VAL A 31 -6.66 2.01 -17.92
CA VAL A 31 -7.79 1.89 -16.98
C VAL A 31 -7.40 1.01 -15.79
N GLN A 32 -7.59 1.51 -14.57
CA GLN A 32 -7.50 0.72 -13.35
C GLN A 32 -8.76 -0.14 -13.20
N ARG A 33 -8.60 -1.46 -13.13
CA ARG A 33 -9.69 -2.43 -13.10
C ARG A 33 -9.45 -3.49 -12.02
N TYR A 34 -10.55 -3.99 -11.46
CA TYR A 34 -10.58 -4.96 -10.35
C TYR A 34 -11.44 -6.20 -10.68
N ASP A 35 -11.73 -6.43 -11.95
CA ASP A 35 -12.45 -7.62 -12.42
C ASP A 35 -11.50 -8.66 -13.02
N GLN A 36 -10.24 -8.30 -13.26
CA GLN A 36 -9.24 -9.13 -13.93
C GLN A 36 -7.84 -8.90 -13.37
N TYR A 37 -7.13 -9.97 -13.06
CA TYR A 37 -5.81 -9.91 -12.43
C TYR A 37 -4.79 -10.81 -13.13
N LYS A 38 -3.54 -10.33 -13.27
CA LYS A 38 -2.39 -11.20 -13.58
C LYS A 38 -1.92 -11.95 -12.34
N TYR A 39 -1.93 -11.27 -11.19
CA TYR A 39 -1.48 -11.79 -9.90
C TYR A 39 -2.58 -11.55 -8.85
N PRO A 40 -3.50 -12.51 -8.64
CA PRO A 40 -4.63 -12.35 -7.71
C PRO A 40 -4.22 -12.10 -6.25
N THR A 41 -2.98 -12.42 -5.87
CA THR A 41 -2.47 -12.19 -4.51
C THR A 41 -2.53 -10.71 -4.12
N PHE A 42 -2.29 -9.76 -5.02
CA PHE A 42 -2.34 -8.33 -4.66
C PHE A 42 -3.76 -7.84 -4.39
N ASP A 43 -4.77 -8.40 -5.06
CA ASP A 43 -6.17 -8.11 -4.74
C ASP A 43 -6.52 -8.65 -3.34
N LYS A 44 -6.12 -9.90 -3.04
CA LYS A 44 -6.28 -10.47 -1.69
C LYS A 44 -5.60 -9.64 -0.61
N LEU A 45 -4.35 -9.20 -0.83
CA LEU A 45 -3.61 -8.35 0.10
C LEU A 45 -4.29 -6.98 0.27
N THR A 46 -4.84 -6.41 -0.81
CA THR A 46 -5.58 -5.14 -0.75
C THR A 46 -6.86 -5.30 0.08
N GLN A 47 -7.62 -6.37 -0.13
CA GLN A 47 -8.82 -6.65 0.66
C GLN A 47 -8.50 -6.89 2.14
N GLN A 48 -7.43 -7.65 2.43
CA GLN A 48 -6.94 -7.83 3.79
C GLN A 48 -6.52 -6.50 4.42
N GLN A 49 -5.79 -5.66 3.69
CA GLN A 49 -5.37 -4.34 4.16
C GLN A 49 -6.55 -3.42 4.47
N LEU A 50 -7.59 -3.45 3.64
CA LEU A 50 -8.84 -2.71 3.89
C LEU A 50 -9.56 -3.25 5.13
N GLY A 51 -9.54 -4.57 5.36
CA GLY A 51 -10.08 -5.20 6.56
C GLY A 51 -9.34 -4.86 7.85
N TYR A 52 -8.08 -4.42 7.77
CA TYR A 52 -7.29 -3.95 8.91
C TYR A 52 -7.35 -2.43 9.11
N PHE A 53 -8.29 -1.73 8.48
CA PHE A 53 -8.45 -0.31 8.73
C PHE A 53 -8.81 -0.06 10.21
N TRP A 54 -7.98 0.72 10.89
CA TRP A 54 -8.19 1.15 12.28
C TRP A 54 -7.72 2.60 12.42
N ARG A 55 -8.24 3.31 13.42
CA ARG A 55 -7.80 4.68 13.73
C ARG A 55 -7.01 4.70 15.04
N PRO A 56 -5.86 5.41 15.10
CA PRO A 56 -5.07 5.52 16.32
C PRO A 56 -5.86 5.93 17.56
N GLU A 57 -6.84 6.83 17.41
CA GLU A 57 -7.66 7.33 18.53
C GLU A 57 -8.63 6.27 19.10
N GLU A 58 -8.81 5.12 18.45
CA GLU A 58 -9.64 4.02 18.94
C GLU A 58 -8.98 3.24 20.08
N VAL A 59 -7.68 3.45 20.32
CA VAL A 59 -6.91 2.79 21.38
C VAL A 59 -6.49 3.82 22.44
N SER A 60 -6.92 3.61 23.68
CA SER A 60 -6.57 4.52 24.80
C SER A 60 -5.09 4.39 25.19
N LEU A 61 -4.42 5.54 25.31
CA LEU A 61 -3.02 5.64 25.77
C LEU A 61 -2.90 6.12 27.24
N GLN A 62 -4.01 6.17 27.98
CA GLN A 62 -4.01 6.72 29.35
C GLN A 62 -3.13 5.92 30.31
N LYS A 63 -3.16 4.58 30.18
CA LYS A 63 -2.35 3.68 31.01
C LYS A 63 -0.86 3.81 30.68
N ASP A 64 -0.53 3.73 29.39
CA ASP A 64 0.85 3.85 28.90
C ASP A 64 1.52 5.15 29.36
N ARG A 65 0.78 6.26 29.41
CA ARG A 65 1.27 7.53 29.98
C ARG A 65 1.70 7.39 31.45
N ALA A 66 0.88 6.73 32.28
CA ALA A 66 1.17 6.54 33.69
C ALA A 66 2.33 5.53 33.89
N ASP A 67 2.33 4.44 33.12
CA ASP A 67 3.35 3.39 33.20
C ASP A 67 4.74 3.92 32.79
N TYR A 68 4.81 4.71 31.71
CA TYR A 68 6.07 5.29 31.24
C TYR A 68 6.78 6.14 32.31
N ALA A 69 6.01 6.87 33.13
CA ALA A 69 6.59 7.69 34.20
C ALA A 69 7.36 6.84 35.24
N ASN A 70 6.87 5.63 35.52
CA ASN A 70 7.41 4.71 36.51
C ASN A 70 8.58 3.85 35.99
N LEU A 71 8.88 3.89 34.69
CA LEU A 71 10.00 3.13 34.11
C LEU A 71 11.36 3.66 34.59
N ARG A 72 12.29 2.74 34.82
CA ARG A 72 13.70 3.05 35.09
C ARG A 72 14.38 3.65 33.85
N PRO A 73 15.50 4.39 34.00
CA PRO A 73 16.19 5.01 32.87
C PRO A 73 16.54 4.05 31.73
N GLU A 74 17.01 2.84 32.05
CA GLU A 74 17.38 1.83 31.05
C GLU A 74 16.16 1.32 30.28
N GLN A 75 15.02 1.18 30.95
CA GLN A 75 13.75 0.78 30.34
C GLN A 75 13.19 1.88 29.44
N LYS A 76 13.31 3.15 29.86
CA LYS A 76 12.94 4.30 29.02
C LYS A 76 13.78 4.34 27.75
N HIS A 77 15.09 4.11 27.84
CA HIS A 77 15.98 4.06 26.69
C HIS A 77 15.56 2.98 25.68
N ILE A 78 15.29 1.75 26.14
CA ILE A 78 14.81 0.64 25.29
C ILE A 78 13.47 0.98 24.62
N PHE A 79 12.56 1.67 25.31
CA PHE A 79 11.22 1.95 24.79
C PHE A 79 11.21 3.03 23.68
N THR A 80 12.18 3.96 23.66
CA THR A 80 12.16 5.12 22.76
C THR A 80 13.30 5.19 21.75
N SER A 81 14.26 4.26 21.78
CA SER A 81 15.47 4.30 20.93
C SER A 81 15.55 3.05 20.06
#